data_AF-I8RIC9-F1
#
_entry.id   AF-I8RIC9-F1
#
_cell.length_a   1.000
_cell.length_b   1.000
_cell.length_c   1.000
_cell.angle_alpha   90.00
_cell.angle_beta   90.00
_cell.angle_gamma   90.00
#
_symmetry.space_group_name_H-M   'P 1'
#
loop_
_entity.id
_entity.type
_entity.pdbx_description
1 polymer ?
#
loop_
_entity_poly.entity_id
_entity_poly.type
_entity_poly.pdbx_seq_one_letter_code
_entity_poly.pdbx_strand_id
1 'polypeptide(L)'
;MTDMMKQVSEVELAYKILQKTGHSMYFRELITEVLELKGRRIHSLAHAMSEVHTQINMDSRFVHMGKGMWGLVEWSPQQLSAHSASEDTDSAPSSFSSRREKLFEEIQQEYVASAAEPGERE
;
A
#
# COMPACT_ATOMS: atom_id res chain seq x y z
N MET A 1 -15.64 17.18 -24.79
CA MET A 1 -14.50 16.31 -24.42
C MET A 1 -13.84 16.89 -23.16
N THR A 2 -14.53 16.89 -22.01
CA THR A 2 -14.03 17.65 -20.84
C THR A 2 -14.47 17.08 -19.50
N ASP A 3 -14.46 15.75 -19.35
CA ASP A 3 -14.80 15.09 -18.08
C ASP A 3 -13.71 14.15 -17.53
N MET A 4 -12.60 13.96 -18.26
CA MET A 4 -11.50 13.07 -17.82
C MET A 4 -10.53 13.70 -16.81
N MET A 5 -10.66 15.00 -16.51
CA MET A 5 -9.71 15.75 -15.67
C MET A 5 -10.15 15.88 -14.20
N LYS A 6 -11.34 15.38 -13.81
CA LYS A 6 -11.91 15.65 -12.48
C LYS A 6 -11.73 14.55 -11.43
N GLN A 7 -11.14 13.40 -11.74
CA GLN A 7 -11.12 12.28 -10.78
C GLN A 7 -9.76 11.56 -10.76
N VAL A 8 -8.66 12.29 -10.60
CA VAL A 8 -7.41 11.61 -10.21
C VAL A 8 -7.58 11.12 -8.77
N SER A 9 -7.51 9.80 -8.57
CA SER A 9 -7.65 9.20 -7.24
C SER A 9 -6.51 9.65 -6.31
N GLU A 10 -6.76 9.61 -5.00
CA GLU A 10 -5.75 9.88 -3.97
C GLU A 10 -4.48 9.06 -4.19
N VAL A 11 -4.68 7.79 -4.58
CA VAL A 11 -3.61 6.83 -4.87
C VAL A 11 -2.80 7.22 -6.10
N GLU A 12 -3.47 7.67 -7.16
CA GLU A 12 -2.79 8.08 -8.39
C GLU A 12 -2.02 9.40 -8.19
N LEU A 13 -2.52 10.29 -7.33
CA LEU A 13 -1.76 11.47 -6.89
C LEU A 13 -0.50 11.05 -6.10
N ALA A 14 -0.63 10.12 -5.15
CA ALA A 14 0.50 9.63 -4.36
C ALA A 14 1.58 8.99 -5.26
N TYR A 15 1.18 8.21 -6.26
CA TYR A 15 2.10 7.61 -7.22
C TYR A 15 2.86 8.67 -8.02
N LYS A 16 2.15 9.69 -8.53
CA LYS A 16 2.77 10.81 -9.27
C LYS A 16 3.70 11.64 -8.41
N ILE A 17 3.38 11.86 -7.15
CA ILE A 17 4.25 12.55 -6.19
C ILE A 17 5.57 11.77 -6.07
N LEU A 18 5.50 10.48 -5.74
CA LEU A 18 6.70 9.64 -5.60
C LEU A 18 7.51 9.56 -6.90
N GLN A 19 6.85 9.44 -8.05
CA GLN A 19 7.53 9.43 -9.35
C GLN A 19 8.26 10.75 -9.63
N LYS A 20 7.65 11.88 -9.24
CA LYS A 20 8.23 13.22 -9.43
C LYS A 20 9.38 13.50 -8.45
N THR A 21 9.27 13.06 -7.20
CA THR A 21 10.36 13.23 -6.21
C THR A 21 11.53 12.29 -6.52
N GLY A 22 11.25 11.09 -7.03
CA GLY A 22 12.26 10.10 -7.40
C GLY A 22 12.97 9.45 -6.22
N HIS A 23 12.46 9.66 -5.00
CA HIS A 23 13.00 9.05 -3.78
C HIS A 23 11.88 8.77 -2.77
N SER A 24 12.20 7.95 -1.76
CA SER A 24 11.26 7.67 -0.67
C SER A 24 11.02 8.89 0.20
N MET A 25 9.84 8.96 0.80
CA MET A 25 9.40 10.07 1.63
C MET A 25 8.57 9.58 2.82
N TYR A 26 8.46 10.40 3.85
CA TYR A 26 7.69 10.03 5.03
C TYR A 26 6.22 9.89 4.68
N PHE A 27 5.58 8.84 5.20
CA PHE A 27 4.19 8.54 4.84
C PHE A 27 3.24 9.70 5.15
N ARG A 28 3.48 10.39 6.26
CA ARG A 28 2.70 11.56 6.66
C ARG A 28 2.84 12.70 5.65
N GLU A 29 4.05 12.95 5.16
CA GLU A 29 4.30 14.01 4.17
C GLU A 29 3.66 13.65 2.83
N LEU A 30 3.76 12.38 2.40
CA LEU A 30 3.07 11.90 1.21
C LEU A 30 1.56 12.13 1.27
N ILE A 31 0.92 11.76 2.39
CA ILE A 31 -0.52 11.98 2.59
C ILE A 31 -0.85 13.47 2.56
N THR A 32 -0.04 14.32 3.20
CA THR A 32 -0.24 15.77 3.22
C THR A 32 -0.16 16.35 1.81
N GLU A 33 0.87 16.01 1.02
CA GLU A 33 0.99 16.47 -0.37
C GLU A 33 -0.20 16.03 -1.25
N VAL A 34 -0.67 14.79 -1.07
CA VAL A 34 -1.87 14.30 -1.78
C VAL A 34 -3.08 15.17 -1.47
N LEU A 35 -3.31 15.51 -0.20
CA LEU A 35 -4.44 16.33 0.24
C LEU A 35 -4.34 17.77 -0.28
N GLU A 36 -3.14 18.34 -0.28
CA GLU A 36 -2.87 19.68 -0.82
C GLU A 36 -3.16 19.76 -2.32
N LEU A 37 -2.66 18.79 -3.10
CA LEU A 37 -2.91 18.72 -4.55
C LEU A 37 -4.39 18.51 -4.88
N LYS A 38 -5.12 17.78 -4.03
CA LYS A 38 -6.53 17.48 -4.25
C LYS A 38 -7.43 18.69 -4.03
N GLY A 39 -6.97 19.71 -3.29
CA GLY A 39 -7.66 20.98 -3.11
C GLY A 39 -9.08 20.87 -2.55
N ARG A 40 -9.42 19.78 -1.84
CA ARG A 40 -10.76 19.56 -1.30
C ARG A 40 -11.01 20.48 -0.11
N ARG A 41 -12.23 21.03 0.01
CA ARG A 41 -12.68 21.60 1.29
C ARG A 41 -12.85 20.46 2.28
N ILE A 42 -11.87 20.31 3.16
CA ILE A 42 -11.82 19.22 4.12
C ILE A 42 -12.70 19.58 5.31
N HIS A 43 -13.79 18.83 5.55
CA HIS A 43 -14.62 19.01 6.74
C HIS A 43 -13.88 18.56 8.01
N SER A 44 -13.04 17.53 7.89
CA SER A 44 -12.15 17.05 8.96
C SER A 44 -10.84 16.55 8.37
N LEU A 45 -9.73 17.21 8.71
CA LEU A 45 -8.40 16.84 8.25
C LEU A 45 -8.04 15.40 8.64
N ALA A 46 -8.38 14.99 9.87
CA ALA A 46 -8.11 13.64 10.36
C ALA A 46 -8.82 12.58 9.51
N HIS A 47 -10.08 12.82 9.15
CA HIS A 47 -10.85 11.90 8.31
C HIS A 47 -10.22 11.75 6.92
N ALA A 48 -9.88 12.86 6.28
CA ALA A 48 -9.26 12.83 4.96
C ALA A 48 -7.89 12.16 4.97
N MET A 49 -7.09 12.35 6.03
CA MET A 49 -5.84 11.63 6.20
C MET A 49 -6.06 10.12 6.33
N SER A 50 -7.05 9.68 7.10
CA SER A 50 -7.40 8.25 7.24
C SER A 50 -7.88 7.62 5.94
N GLU A 51 -8.65 8.35 5.13
CA GLU A 51 -9.09 7.89 3.82
C GLU A 51 -7.90 7.69 2.87
N VAL A 52 -7.03 8.69 2.74
CA VAL A 52 -5.82 8.58 1.90
C VAL A 52 -4.91 7.46 2.40
N HIS A 53 -4.71 7.37 3.71
CA HIS A 53 -3.93 6.29 4.34
C HIS A 53 -4.45 4.92 3.92
N THR A 54 -5.75 4.67 4.09
CA THR A 54 -6.36 3.38 3.73
C THR A 54 -6.18 3.08 2.25
N GLN A 55 -6.45 4.07 1.39
CA GLN A 55 -6.33 3.91 -0.06
C GLN A 55 -4.89 3.56 -0.49
N ILE A 56 -3.86 4.23 0.07
CA ILE A 56 -2.47 3.92 -0.25
C ILE A 56 -2.06 2.54 0.30
N ASN A 57 -2.50 2.18 1.51
CA ASN A 57 -2.18 0.86 2.10
C ASN A 57 -2.81 -0.31 1.34
N MET A 58 -3.92 -0.08 0.62
CA MET A 58 -4.55 -1.10 -0.22
C MET A 58 -3.91 -1.23 -1.61
N ASP A 59 -3.07 -0.29 -2.03
CA ASP A 59 -2.44 -0.31 -3.36
C ASP A 59 -1.05 -0.96 -3.31
N SER A 60 -0.87 -2.03 -4.09
CA SER A 60 0.36 -2.84 -4.09
C SER A 60 1.57 -2.17 -4.76
N ARG A 61 1.43 -1.00 -5.40
CA ARG A 61 2.54 -0.25 -6.01
C ARG A 61 3.42 0.43 -4.96
N PHE A 62 2.89 0.65 -3.75
CA PHE A 62 3.58 1.32 -2.66
C PHE A 62 4.22 0.31 -1.72
N VAL A 63 5.42 0.61 -1.24
CA VAL A 63 6.18 -0.25 -0.33
C VAL A 63 6.76 0.56 0.82
N HIS A 64 6.70 -0.02 2.02
CA HIS A 64 7.39 0.50 3.19
C HIS A 64 8.89 0.20 3.10
N MET A 65 9.70 1.26 3.16
CA MET A 65 11.16 1.17 3.05
C MET A 65 11.85 1.26 4.42
N GLY A 66 11.09 1.18 5.51
CA GLY A 66 11.58 1.30 6.89
C GLY A 66 11.49 2.73 7.44
N LYS A 67 11.49 2.85 8.78
CA LYS A 67 11.44 4.15 9.51
C LYS A 67 10.28 5.08 9.12
N GLY A 68 9.18 4.52 8.63
CA GLY A 68 8.02 5.29 8.18
C GLY A 68 8.16 5.90 6.78
N MET A 69 9.22 5.54 6.04
CA MET A 69 9.44 5.94 4.66
C MET A 69 8.67 5.01 3.72
N TRP A 70 8.07 5.59 2.69
CA TRP A 70 7.35 4.89 1.65
C TRP A 70 7.91 5.26 0.28
N GLY A 71 7.89 4.29 -0.62
CA GLY A 71 8.34 4.44 -2.00
C GLY A 71 7.59 3.52 -2.94
N LEU A 72 8.04 3.49 -4.19
CA LEU A 72 7.46 2.62 -5.21
C LEU A 72 8.16 1.25 -5.21
N VAL A 73 7.38 0.18 -5.41
CA VAL A 73 7.88 -1.19 -5.57
C VAL A 73 8.90 -1.29 -6.71
N GLU A 74 8.74 -0.49 -7.78
CA GLU A 74 9.65 -0.40 -8.92
C GLU A 74 11.09 -0.01 -8.53
N TRP A 75 11.28 0.69 -7.40
CA TRP A 75 12.60 1.07 -6.90
C TRP A 75 13.33 -0.07 -6.19
N SER A 76 12.64 -1.19 -5.93
CA SER A 76 13.23 -2.35 -5.27
C SER A 76 14.00 -3.22 -6.27
N PRO A 77 15.25 -3.62 -5.96
CA PRO A 77 16.10 -4.44 -6.85
C PRO A 77 15.46 -5.74 -7.33
N GLN A 78 14.54 -6.31 -6.54
CA GLN A 78 13.80 -7.52 -6.86
C GLN A 78 12.91 -7.41 -8.11
N GLN A 79 12.49 -6.19 -8.52
CA GLN A 79 11.72 -5.97 -9.74
C GLN A 79 12.60 -5.65 -10.95
N LEU A 80 13.73 -4.97 -10.74
CA LEU A 80 14.71 -4.69 -11.81
C LEU A 80 15.31 -5.99 -12.38
N SER A 81 15.50 -7.01 -11.54
CA SER A 81 15.97 -8.33 -11.96
C SER A 81 14.91 -9.15 -12.71
N ALA A 82 13.62 -8.85 -12.55
CA ALA A 82 12.52 -9.54 -13.23
C ALA A 82 12.25 -9.00 -14.65
N HIS A 83 12.71 -7.78 -14.95
CA HIS A 83 12.55 -7.15 -16.28
C HIS A 83 13.73 -7.39 -17.23
N SER A 84 14.82 -8.03 -16.77
CA SER A 84 16.01 -8.30 -17.61
C SER A 84 16.16 -9.78 -18.01
N ALA A 85 15.22 -10.64 -17.63
CA ALA A 85 15.26 -12.05 -17.96
C ALA A 85 13.93 -12.51 -18.57
N SER A 86 14.00 -12.77 -19.88
CA SER A 86 13.29 -13.86 -20.56
C SER A 86 11.85 -13.63 -20.99
N GLU A 87 11.71 -13.45 -22.30
CA GLU A 87 10.68 -14.12 -23.09
C GLU A 87 10.69 -15.63 -22.79
N ASP A 88 9.51 -16.23 -22.80
CA ASP A 88 9.20 -17.66 -22.60
C ASP A 88 9.22 -18.21 -21.15
N THR A 89 8.08 -18.82 -20.82
CA THR A 89 7.77 -19.78 -19.75
C THR A 89 6.96 -19.31 -18.54
N ASP A 90 5.93 -20.12 -18.34
CA ASP A 90 4.84 -20.14 -17.38
C ASP A 90 5.30 -20.22 -15.91
N SER A 91 4.47 -19.66 -15.01
CA SER A 91 4.44 -19.85 -13.55
C SER A 91 5.43 -19.10 -12.63
N ALA A 92 4.93 -18.03 -11.96
CA ALA A 92 4.83 -17.86 -10.47
C ALA A 92 5.19 -16.47 -9.89
N PRO A 93 4.33 -15.84 -9.04
CA PRO A 93 4.68 -14.72 -8.17
C PRO A 93 4.66 -15.16 -6.69
N SER A 94 5.79 -15.58 -6.10
CA SER A 94 5.72 -16.38 -4.85
C SER A 94 6.49 -15.87 -3.63
N SER A 95 7.20 -14.73 -3.64
CA SER A 95 7.91 -14.30 -2.42
C SER A 95 7.12 -13.30 -1.58
N PHE A 96 6.51 -12.29 -2.21
CA PHE A 96 5.75 -11.25 -1.50
C PHE A 96 4.32 -11.68 -1.15
N SER A 97 3.65 -12.49 -1.99
CA SER A 97 2.36 -13.10 -1.64
C SER A 97 2.53 -14.06 -0.46
N SER A 98 3.56 -14.91 -0.49
CA SER A 98 3.82 -15.88 0.58
C SER A 98 4.13 -15.24 1.94
N ARG A 99 4.79 -14.07 1.98
CA ARG A 99 5.03 -13.38 3.26
C ARG A 99 3.74 -12.77 3.80
N ARG A 100 2.88 -12.25 2.93
CA ARG A 100 1.57 -11.72 3.30
C ARG A 100 0.64 -12.84 3.76
N GLU A 101 0.55 -13.95 3.01
CA GLU A 101 -0.22 -15.15 3.38
C GLU A 101 0.21 -15.72 4.72
N LYS A 102 1.52 -15.83 4.99
CA LYS A 102 2.01 -16.28 6.30
C LYS A 102 1.58 -15.37 7.45
N LEU A 103 1.64 -14.05 7.26
CA LEU A 103 1.18 -13.11 8.28
C LEU A 103 -0.34 -13.19 8.50
N PHE A 104 -1.11 -13.42 7.44
CA PHE A 104 -2.55 -13.65 7.56
C PHE A 104 -2.87 -14.99 8.24
N GLU A 105 -2.17 -16.08 7.92
CA GLU A 105 -2.33 -17.39 8.55
C GLU A 105 -1.99 -17.36 10.04
N GLU A 106 -0.91 -16.66 10.41
CA GLU A 106 -0.49 -16.49 11.80
C GLU A 106 -1.57 -15.75 12.62
N ILE A 107 -2.12 -14.66 12.07
CA ILE A 107 -3.21 -13.90 12.70
C ILE A 107 -4.49 -14.75 12.81
N GLN A 108 -4.81 -15.56 11.79
CA GLN A 108 -5.98 -16.45 11.85
C GLN A 108 -5.81 -17.57 12.89
N GLN A 109 -4.61 -18.13 13.04
CA GLN A 109 -4.32 -19.13 14.07
C GLN A 109 -4.44 -18.55 15.48
N GLU A 110 -3.97 -17.33 15.69
CA GLU A 110 -4.09 -16.64 16.98
C GLU A 110 -5.56 -16.34 17.34
N TYR A 111 -6.37 -15.94 16.36
CA TYR A 111 -7.81 -15.73 16.56
C TYR A 111 -8.57 -17.02 16.88
N VAL A 112 -8.30 -18.11 16.16
CA VAL A 112 -8.93 -19.43 16.40
C VAL A 112 -8.52 -20.01 17.75
N ALA A 113 -7.25 -19.83 18.15
CA ALA A 113 -6.76 -20.25 19.46
C ALA A 113 -7.43 -19.46 20.61
N SER A 114 -7.67 -18.16 20.42
CA SER A 114 -8.36 -17.32 21.40
C SER A 114 -9.87 -17.58 21.50
N ALA A 115 -10.50 -18.14 20.46
CA ALA A 115 -11.94 -18.45 20.44
C ALA A 115 -12.28 -19.82 21.04
N ALA A 116 -11.28 -20.66 21.31
CA ALA A 116 -11.44 -22.00 21.87
C ALA A 116 -11.16 -22.04 23.38
N GLU A 117 -11.83 -21.20 24.17
CA GLU A 117 -11.98 -21.43 25.61
C GLU A 117 -13.07 -22.51 25.80
N PRO A 118 -12.75 -23.72 26.27
CA PRO A 118 -13.76 -24.73 26.57
C PRO A 118 -14.60 -24.25 27.75
N GLY A 119 -15.91 -24.15 27.51
CA GLY A 119 -16.91 -23.93 28.54
C GLY A 119 -16.62 -24.76 29.78
N GLU A 120 -16.55 -24.04 30.89
CA GLU A 120 -16.32 -24.53 32.24
C GLU A 120 -17.28 -25.70 32.51
N ARG A 121 -16.74 -26.89 32.76
CA ARG A 121 -17.51 -28.03 33.25
C ARG A 121 -17.81 -27.82 34.73
N GLU A 122 -19.10 -27.88 35.06
CA GLU A 122 -19.67 -27.97 36.42
C GLU A 122 -18.99 -29.01 37.32
#